data_AF-A0A086SZV3-F1
#
_entry.id   AF-A0A086SZV3-F1
#
_cell.length_a   1.000
_cell.length_b   1.000
_cell.length_c   1.000
_cell.angle_alpha   90.00
_cell.angle_beta   90.00
_cell.angle_gamma   90.00
#
_symmetry.space_group_name_H-M   'P 1'
#
loop_
_entity.id
_entity.type
_entity.pdbx_description
1 polymer ?
#
loop_
_entity_poly.entity_id
_entity_poly.type
_entity_poly.pdbx_seq_one_letter_code
_entity_poly.pdbx_strand_id
1 'polypeptide(L)'
;MTYETKQTPRPNFDGNFVSQMQLGWIKVEDLPRVDTICRANPPPAKQFDGFRRINKDQPLRRCQEWTHETMGKLRAAGILLESCDSDDVFFSRREEGEGEGLDEK
;
A
#
# COMPACT_ATOMS: atom_id res chain seq x y z
N MET A 1 -3.14 -14.33 -9.01
CA MET A 1 -3.11 -13.35 -7.89
C MET A 1 -4.40 -13.55 -7.09
N THR A 2 -4.33 -13.47 -5.77
CA THR A 2 -5.49 -13.53 -4.89
C THR A 2 -5.37 -12.38 -3.89
N TYR A 3 -6.46 -11.66 -3.64
CA TYR A 3 -6.50 -10.68 -2.56
C TYR A 3 -6.79 -11.38 -1.24
N GLU A 4 -6.08 -11.00 -0.19
CA GLU A 4 -6.24 -11.52 1.15
C GLU A 4 -6.01 -10.42 2.20
N THR A 5 -6.67 -10.57 3.34
CA THR A 5 -6.49 -9.70 4.51
C THR A 5 -5.86 -10.55 5.60
N LYS A 6 -4.68 -10.15 6.05
CA LYS A 6 -3.88 -10.86 7.05
C LYS A 6 -3.45 -9.91 8.15
N GLN A 7 -3.39 -10.41 9.37
CA GLN A 7 -2.70 -9.71 10.45
C GLN A 7 -1.22 -10.10 10.38
N THR A 8 -0.38 -9.16 9.97
CA THR A 8 1.08 -9.37 9.86
C THR A 8 1.82 -8.32 10.69
N PRO A 9 3.07 -8.61 11.10
CA PRO A 9 3.98 -7.58 11.56
C PRO A 9 4.11 -6.44 10.54
N ARG A 10 4.65 -5.30 10.98
CA ARG A 10 4.84 -4.16 10.08
C ARG A 10 5.71 -4.58 8.88
N PRO A 11 5.37 -4.18 7.64
CA PRO A 11 6.06 -4.64 6.45
C PRO A 11 7.57 -4.38 6.45
N ASN A 12 8.03 -3.31 7.10
CA ASN A 12 9.43 -2.92 7.18
C ASN A 12 10.34 -3.88 7.98
N PHE A 13 9.76 -4.87 8.66
CA PHE A 13 10.52 -5.96 9.30
C PHE A 13 10.67 -7.21 8.42
N ASP A 14 10.03 -7.25 7.24
CA ASP A 14 10.18 -8.35 6.29
C ASP A 14 11.45 -8.17 5.45
N GLY A 15 12.23 -9.23 5.25
CA GLY A 15 13.44 -9.21 4.41
C GLY A 15 13.17 -8.93 2.93
N ASN A 16 11.92 -9.07 2.48
CA ASN A 16 11.48 -8.75 1.11
C ASN A 16 10.95 -7.31 0.95
N PHE A 17 10.98 -6.50 2.02
CA PHE A 17 10.50 -5.12 1.97
C PHE A 17 11.39 -4.24 1.10
N VAL A 18 10.78 -3.49 0.18
CA VAL A 18 11.49 -2.55 -0.70
C VAL A 18 11.29 -1.11 -0.23
N SER A 19 10.03 -0.66 -0.15
CA SER A 19 9.68 0.69 0.30
C SER A 19 8.19 0.79 0.59
N GLN A 20 7.78 1.89 1.22
CA GLN A 20 6.36 2.28 1.38
C GLN A 20 6.24 3.80 1.28
N MET A 21 5.04 4.26 0.90
CA MET A 21 4.70 5.68 0.82
C MET A 21 3.32 5.89 1.40
N GLN A 22 3.12 6.99 2.13
CA GLN A 22 1.81 7.36 2.64
C GLN A 22 0.92 7.81 1.48
N LEU A 23 -0.28 7.23 1.38
CA LEU A 23 -1.25 7.55 0.33
C LEU A 23 -2.41 8.43 0.81
N GLY A 24 -2.59 8.53 2.13
CA GLY A 24 -3.73 9.22 2.73
C GLY A 24 -4.15 8.63 4.06
N TRP A 25 -5.38 8.96 4.46
CA TRP A 25 -5.99 8.54 5.72
C TRP A 25 -7.29 7.78 5.49
N ILE A 26 -7.56 6.82 6.37
CA ILE A 26 -8.80 6.05 6.40
C ILE A 26 -9.28 6.06 7.85
N LYS A 27 -10.58 6.27 8.06
CA LYS A 27 -11.16 6.16 9.39
C LYS A 27 -11.23 4.70 9.81
N VAL A 28 -11.03 4.41 11.10
CA VAL A 28 -11.08 3.04 11.63
C VAL A 28 -12.42 2.36 11.33
N GLU A 29 -13.52 3.12 11.36
CA GLU A 29 -14.88 2.65 11.04
C GLU A 29 -15.05 2.20 9.58
N ASP A 30 -14.22 2.69 8.65
CA ASP A 30 -14.30 2.35 7.23
C ASP A 30 -13.43 1.13 6.85
N LEU A 31 -12.63 0.58 7.77
CA LEU A 31 -11.79 -0.61 7.49
C LEU A 31 -12.57 -1.80 6.92
N PRO A 32 -13.77 -2.17 7.42
CA PRO A 32 -14.57 -3.23 6.80
C PRO A 32 -15.01 -2.90 5.37
N ARG A 33 -15.25 -1.62 5.07
CA ARG A 33 -15.62 -1.16 3.73
C ARG A 33 -14.42 -1.21 2.78
N VAL A 34 -13.21 -0.96 3.26
CA VAL A 34 -11.96 -1.17 2.48
C VAL A 34 -11.87 -2.62 2.02
N ASP A 35 -11.97 -3.58 2.94
CA ASP A 35 -11.90 -5.01 2.62
C ASP A 35 -12.99 -5.41 1.61
N THR A 36 -14.20 -4.89 1.79
CA THR A 36 -15.33 -5.10 0.85
C THR A 36 -15.00 -4.61 -0.57
N ILE A 37 -14.47 -3.40 -0.71
CA ILE A 37 -14.10 -2.83 -2.02
C ILE A 37 -12.96 -3.60 -2.67
N CYS A 38 -11.95 -3.98 -1.90
CA CYS A 38 -10.85 -4.81 -2.39
C CYS A 38 -11.35 -6.15 -2.91
N ARG A 39 -12.22 -6.86 -2.16
CA ARG A 39 -12.81 -8.13 -2.61
C ARG A 39 -13.72 -7.98 -3.83
N ALA A 40 -14.44 -6.86 -3.93
CA ALA A 40 -15.29 -6.56 -5.08
C ALA A 40 -14.50 -6.26 -6.36
N ASN A 41 -13.22 -5.86 -6.25
CA ASN A 41 -12.35 -5.74 -7.42
C ASN A 41 -11.71 -7.09 -7.75
N PRO A 42 -12.15 -7.82 -8.81
CA PRO A 42 -11.61 -9.13 -9.09
C PRO A 42 -10.10 -9.04 -9.41
N PRO A 43 -9.26 -9.95 -8.91
CA PRO A 43 -7.84 -9.95 -9.22
C PRO A 43 -7.61 -10.19 -10.72
N PRO A 44 -6.45 -9.83 -11.27
CA PRO A 44 -6.12 -10.10 -12.66
C PRO A 44 -6.17 -11.60 -12.96
N ALA A 45 -6.93 -11.96 -13.99
CA ALA A 45 -7.01 -13.33 -14.49
C ALA A 45 -5.68 -13.77 -15.13
N LYS A 46 -5.53 -15.08 -15.34
CA LYS A 46 -4.44 -15.63 -16.15
C LYS A 46 -4.55 -15.04 -17.56
N GLN A 47 -3.52 -14.32 -17.99
CA GLN A 47 -3.51 -13.59 -19.27
C GLN A 47 -2.62 -14.24 -20.34
N PHE A 48 -1.72 -15.13 -19.93
CA PHE A 48 -0.81 -15.86 -20.80
C PHE A 48 -0.96 -17.35 -20.61
N ASP A 49 -0.85 -18.09 -21.71
CA ASP A 49 -0.66 -19.53 -21.72
C ASP A 49 0.67 -19.84 -22.42
N GLY A 50 1.69 -20.16 -21.61
CA GLY A 50 3.09 -20.14 -22.05
C GLY A 50 3.50 -18.75 -22.54
N PHE A 51 4.07 -18.67 -23.74
CA PHE A 51 4.50 -17.42 -24.37
C PHE A 51 3.38 -16.68 -25.12
N ARG A 52 2.16 -17.23 -25.16
CA ARG A 52 1.05 -16.67 -25.95
C ARG A 52 0.04 -15.98 -25.03
N ARG A 53 -0.47 -14.81 -25.46
CA ARG A 53 -1.62 -14.16 -24.79
C ARG A 53 -2.87 -14.98 -25.03
N ILE A 54 -3.63 -15.22 -23.96
CA ILE A 54 -4.91 -15.94 -24.01
C ILE A 54 -5.94 -15.11 -24.78
N ASN A 55 -6.03 -13.81 -24.47
CA ASN A 55 -6.85 -12.86 -25.19
C ASN A 55 -5.97 -11.70 -25.67
N LYS A 56 -5.92 -11.48 -26.98
CA LYS A 56 -5.08 -10.43 -27.59
C LYS A 56 -5.74 -9.05 -27.51
N ASP A 57 -7.06 -9.01 -27.42
CA ASP A 57 -7.85 -7.78 -27.49
C ASP A 57 -8.02 -7.13 -26.11
N GLN A 58 -7.86 -7.91 -25.03
CA GLN A 58 -7.89 -7.38 -23.66
C GLN A 58 -6.52 -6.83 -23.25
N PRO A 59 -6.43 -5.61 -22.68
CA PRO A 59 -5.18 -5.04 -22.22
C PRO A 59 -4.56 -5.89 -21.10
N LEU A 60 -3.24 -5.78 -20.95
CA LEU A 60 -2.54 -6.47 -19.86
C LEU A 60 -2.87 -5.78 -18.54
N ARG A 61 -3.43 -6.53 -17.61
CA ARG A 61 -3.76 -6.06 -16.26
C ARG A 61 -2.81 -6.70 -15.26
N ARG A 62 -1.86 -5.93 -14.74
CA ARG A 62 -0.89 -6.40 -13.74
C ARG A 62 -1.45 -6.22 -12.32
N CYS A 63 -0.75 -6.76 -11.33
CA CYS A 63 -1.09 -6.53 -9.93
C CYS A 63 -1.10 -5.03 -9.58
N GLN A 64 -0.19 -4.25 -10.17
CA GLN A 64 -0.11 -2.80 -9.98
C GLN A 64 -1.34 -2.07 -10.53
N GLU A 65 -1.84 -2.47 -11.71
CA GLU A 65 -3.07 -1.92 -12.29
C GLU A 65 -4.27 -2.19 -11.39
N TRP A 66 -4.38 -3.41 -10.87
CA TRP A 66 -5.41 -3.76 -9.90
C TRP A 66 -5.35 -2.86 -8.65
N THR A 67 -4.15 -2.63 -8.12
CA THR A 67 -3.94 -1.74 -6.96
C THR A 67 -4.38 -0.31 -7.27
N HIS A 68 -3.97 0.23 -8.43
CA HIS A 68 -4.32 1.58 -8.86
C HIS A 68 -5.84 1.75 -9.02
N GLU A 69 -6.51 0.79 -9.66
CA GLU A 69 -7.97 0.77 -9.79
C GLU A 69 -8.67 0.70 -8.42
N THR A 70 -8.18 -0.14 -7.50
CA THR A 70 -8.74 -0.26 -6.15
C THR A 70 -8.57 1.05 -5.38
N MET A 71 -7.41 1.71 -5.48
CA MET A 71 -7.20 3.04 -4.89
C MET A 71 -8.19 4.06 -5.43
N GLY A 72 -8.43 4.08 -6.75
CA GLY A 72 -9.44 4.94 -7.37
C GLY A 72 -10.85 4.69 -6.82
N LYS A 73 -11.23 3.42 -6.64
CA LYS A 73 -12.52 3.04 -6.03
C LYS A 73 -12.64 3.52 -4.58
N LEU A 74 -11.57 3.41 -3.80
CA LEU A 74 -11.54 3.88 -2.40
C LEU A 74 -11.68 5.41 -2.31
N ARG A 75 -11.04 6.15 -3.22
CA ARG A 75 -11.19 7.62 -3.32
C ARG A 75 -12.60 8.00 -3.73
N ALA A 76 -13.15 7.37 -4.76
CA ALA A 76 -14.51 7.62 -5.23
C ALA A 76 -15.58 7.30 -4.16
N ALA A 77 -15.31 6.33 -3.29
CA ALA A 77 -16.16 6.00 -2.15
C ALA A 77 -16.00 6.96 -0.94
N GLY A 78 -15.08 7.93 -1.01
CA GLY A 78 -14.77 8.85 0.08
C GLY A 78 -14.07 8.20 1.28
N ILE A 79 -13.53 6.99 1.12
CA ILE A 79 -12.89 6.22 2.19
C ILE A 79 -11.41 6.60 2.32
N LEU A 80 -10.72 6.72 1.19
CA LEU A 80 -9.34 7.18 1.16
C LEU A 80 -9.32 8.70 1.02
N LEU A 81 -8.96 9.38 2.10
CA LEU A 81 -8.79 10.82 2.14
C LEU A 81 -7.36 11.17 1.78
N GLU A 82 -7.16 12.04 0.79
CA GLU A 82 -5.82 12.47 0.39
C GLU A 82 -5.11 13.17 1.56
N SER A 83 -3.80 12.94 1.69
CA SER A 83 -2.98 13.80 2.51
C SER A 83 -3.00 15.17 1.87
N CYS A 84 -3.41 16.20 2.62
CA CYS A 84 -3.29 17.59 2.19
C CYS A 84 -1.80 17.86 1.88
N ASP A 85 -1.44 17.90 0.60
CA ASP A 85 -0.06 18.12 0.18
C ASP A 85 0.40 19.51 0.62
N SER A 86 1.47 19.53 1.40
CA SER A 86 2.46 20.59 1.28
C SER A 86 3.77 19.90 0.92
N ASP A 87 4.23 20.16 -0.28
CA ASP A 87 5.64 20.03 -0.67
C ASP A 87 6.50 20.80 0.34
N ASP A 88 6.97 20.13 1.40
CA ASP A 88 8.19 20.39 2.17
C ASP A 88 8.15 19.54 3.44
N VAL A 89 9.03 18.55 3.55
CA VAL A 89 10.05 18.41 4.63
C VAL A 89 10.81 17.12 4.32
N PHE A 90 11.90 17.32 3.59
CA PHE A 90 13.05 16.46 3.63
C PHE A 90 13.44 16.22 5.10
N PHE A 91 13.47 14.96 5.49
CA PHE A 91 13.95 14.40 6.76
C PHE A 91 14.98 15.29 7.49
N SER A 92 14.57 16.01 8.53
CA SER A 92 15.50 16.65 9.48
C SER A 92 14.83 16.89 10.84
N ARG A 93 14.67 15.81 11.61
CA ARG A 93 14.83 15.88 13.07
C ARG A 93 15.32 14.53 13.58
N ARG A 94 16.66 14.39 13.56
CA ARG A 94 17.42 13.40 14.32
C ARG A 94 17.47 13.89 15.77
N GLU A 95 16.86 13.08 16.64
CA GLU A 95 17.15 12.78 18.04
C GLU A 95 17.27 13.93 19.06
N GLU A 96 16.36 13.89 20.02
CA GLU A 96 16.52 14.47 21.37
C GLU A 96 17.64 13.73 22.10
N GLY A 97 18.37 14.48 22.93
CA GLY A 97 19.62 14.06 23.56
C GLY A 97 19.47 13.26 24.86
N GLU A 98 20.52 13.39 25.68
CA GLU A 98 20.84 12.72 26.96
C GLU A 98 21.61 11.39 26.76
N GLY A 99 22.91 11.28 27.00
CA GLY A 99 23.81 12.03 27.87
C GLY A 99 23.90 11.35 29.23
N GLU A 100 24.76 10.34 29.36
CA GLU A 100 25.39 10.01 30.64
C GLU A 100 26.74 9.30 30.38
N GLY A 101 27.81 10.00 30.73
CA GLY A 101 29.18 9.53 30.66
C GLY A 101 29.48 8.59 31.82
N LEU A 102 30.02 7.42 31.48
CA LEU A 102 30.74 6.59 32.42
C LEU A 102 32.17 7.13 32.50
N ASP A 103 32.46 7.87 33.57
CA ASP A 103 33.82 8.19 33.99
C ASP A 103 34.20 7.31 35.20
N GLU A 104 35.44 6.86 35.16
CA GLU A 104 36.07 5.81 35.93
C GLU A 104 36.68 6.38 37.22
N LYS A 105 36.50 5.69 38.36
CA LYS A 105 37.49 5.61 39.45
C LYS A 105 37.18 4.54 40.47
#